data_AF-A0A2W6A8U3-F1
#
_entry.id   AF-A0A2W6A8U3-F1
#
_cell.length_a   1.000
_cell.length_b   1.000
_cell.length_c   1.000
_cell.angle_alpha   90.00
_cell.angle_beta   90.00
_cell.angle_gamma   90.00
#
_symmetry.space_group_name_H-M   'P 1'
#
loop_
_entity.id
_entity.type
_entity.pdbx_description
1 polymer ?
#
loop_
_entity_poly.entity_id
_entity_poly.type
_entity_poly.pdbx_seq_one_letter_code
_entity_poly.pdbx_strand_id
1 'polypeptide(L)'
;MNLSNPNPPRIYMDNAATTALSLAVLEAMLPYLSDTFGNASSIHAEGRAAHEGLEQARRDVAGALGCRAKEIVFTSGGTESDNLAL
;
A
#
# COMPACT_ATOMS: atom_id res chain seq x y z
N MET A 1 -12.96 -32.53 11.83
CA MET A 1 -11.60 -32.17 11.39
C MET A 1 -11.19 -33.15 10.30
N ASN A 2 -10.97 -32.67 9.08
CA ASN A 2 -10.58 -33.53 7.96
C ASN A 2 -9.10 -33.95 8.15
N LEU A 3 -8.86 -35.23 8.41
CA LEU A 3 -7.55 -35.82 8.71
C LEU A 3 -6.73 -36.18 7.44
N SER A 4 -7.08 -35.65 6.27
CA SER A 4 -6.47 -36.03 4.99
C SER A 4 -5.29 -35.15 4.53
N ASN A 5 -4.82 -34.19 5.34
CA ASN A 5 -3.63 -33.41 4.99
C ASN A 5 -2.39 -33.98 5.68
N PRO A 6 -1.45 -34.63 4.95
CA PRO A 6 -0.27 -35.26 5.53
C PRO A 6 0.78 -34.25 6.04
N ASN A 7 0.59 -32.95 5.79
CA ASN A 7 1.48 -31.91 6.31
C ASN A 7 0.85 -31.18 7.49
N PRO A 8 1.59 -30.99 8.60
CA PRO A 8 1.14 -30.14 9.68
C PRO A 8 0.88 -28.71 9.14
N PRO A 9 -0.06 -27.96 9.75
CA PRO A 9 -0.30 -26.57 9.37
C PRO A 9 1.02 -25.80 9.41
N ARG A 10 1.36 -25.12 8.31
CA ARG A 10 2.59 -24.31 8.25
C ARG A 10 2.44 -23.11 9.18
N ILE A 11 3.43 -22.87 10.02
CA ILE A 11 3.54 -21.68 10.85
C ILE A 11 4.51 -20.72 10.17
N TYR A 12 4.05 -19.51 9.85
CA TYR A 12 4.89 -18.48 9.26
C TYR A 12 5.61 -17.70 10.36
N MET A 13 6.95 -17.78 10.38
CA MET A 13 7.80 -17.11 11.37
C MET A 13 8.89 -16.26 10.72
N ASP A 14 8.66 -15.79 9.48
CA ASP A 14 9.64 -15.03 8.70
C ASP A 14 9.11 -13.63 8.33
N ASN A 15 8.48 -12.94 9.29
CA ASN A 15 7.96 -11.58 9.08
C ASN A 15 9.05 -10.54 8.78
N ALA A 16 10.33 -10.89 8.98
CA ALA A 16 11.47 -10.06 8.61
C ALA A 16 11.70 -10.01 7.08
N ALA A 17 11.34 -11.08 6.35
CA ALA A 17 11.45 -11.10 4.89
C ALA A 17 10.28 -10.38 4.21
N THR A 18 9.05 -10.60 4.68
CA THR A 18 7.84 -9.87 4.26
C THR A 18 6.71 -10.13 5.25
N THR A 19 5.58 -9.44 5.09
CA THR A 19 4.39 -9.66 5.92
C THR A 19 3.19 -10.01 5.05
N ALA A 20 2.24 -10.78 5.62
CA ALA A 20 0.97 -11.00 4.96
C ALA A 20 0.19 -9.67 4.87
N LEU A 21 -0.44 -9.41 3.72
CA LEU A 21 -1.29 -8.24 3.55
C LEU A 21 -2.47 -8.31 4.53
N SER A 22 -2.66 -7.28 5.34
CA SER A 22 -3.83 -7.16 6.20
C SER A 22 -5.10 -7.01 5.36
N LEU A 23 -6.20 -7.64 5.79
CA LEU A 23 -7.50 -7.52 5.12
C LEU A 23 -7.94 -6.05 5.00
N ALA A 24 -7.73 -5.24 6.03
CA ALA A 24 -8.06 -3.82 5.99
C ALA A 24 -7.29 -3.05 4.92
N VAL A 25 -6.04 -3.44 4.65
CA VAL A 25 -5.23 -2.84 3.57
C VAL A 25 -5.73 -3.30 2.21
N LEU A 26 -6.05 -4.58 2.06
CA LEU A 26 -6.66 -5.11 0.83
C LEU A 26 -7.97 -4.37 0.50
N GLU A 27 -8.86 -4.23 1.48
CA GLU A 27 -10.13 -3.51 1.34
C GLU A 27 -9.93 -2.04 0.96
N ALA A 28 -8.95 -1.36 1.54
CA ALA A 28 -8.62 0.02 1.19
C ALA A 28 -8.04 0.16 -0.23
N MET A 29 -7.32 -0.85 -0.73
CA MET A 29 -6.71 -0.85 -2.06
C MET A 29 -7.72 -1.17 -3.17
N LEU A 30 -8.66 -2.09 -2.93
CA LEU A 30 -9.57 -2.62 -3.95
C LEU A 30 -10.30 -1.54 -4.76
N PRO A 31 -10.86 -0.47 -4.17
CA PRO A 31 -11.53 0.59 -4.93
C PRO A 31 -10.64 1.23 -6.00
N TYR A 32 -9.34 1.35 -5.77
CA TYR A 32 -8.39 1.95 -6.72
C TYR A 32 -7.91 0.96 -7.80
N LEU A 33 -8.26 -0.33 -7.66
CA LEU A 33 -8.03 -1.37 -8.64
C LEU A 33 -9.28 -1.68 -9.49
N SER A 34 -10.47 -1.27 -9.03
CA SER A 34 -11.75 -1.46 -9.72
C SER A 34 -12.37 -0.16 -10.22
N ASP A 35 -12.85 0.69 -9.31
CA ASP A 35 -13.80 1.76 -9.60
C ASP A 35 -13.13 3.14 -9.72
N THR A 36 -12.06 3.38 -8.96
CA THR A 36 -11.26 4.62 -8.94
C THR A 36 -9.95 4.41 -9.70
N PHE A 37 -10.06 4.01 -10.97
CA PHE A 37 -8.93 3.63 -11.83
C PHE A 37 -8.33 4.80 -12.61
N GLY A 38 -8.83 6.03 -12.41
CA GLY A 38 -8.41 7.20 -13.17
C GLY A 38 -6.91 7.51 -13.04
N ASN A 39 -6.33 8.11 -14.08
CA ASN A 39 -4.97 8.64 -14.00
C ASN A 39 -4.97 9.88 -13.09
N ALA A 40 -4.24 9.87 -11.98
CA ALA A 40 -4.16 10.98 -11.02
C ALA A 40 -3.61 12.30 -11.60
N SER A 41 -3.00 12.26 -12.80
CA SER A 41 -2.56 13.46 -13.52
C SER A 41 -3.65 14.09 -14.40
N SER A 42 -4.79 13.42 -14.57
CA SER A 42 -5.91 13.91 -15.37
C SER A 42 -6.77 14.92 -14.61
N ILE A 43 -7.25 15.95 -15.31
CA ILE A 43 -8.09 17.00 -14.71
C ILE A 43 -9.59 16.64 -14.62
N HIS A 44 -10.04 15.57 -15.29
CA HIS A 44 -11.44 15.13 -15.27
C HIS A 44 -11.79 14.38 -13.96
N ALA A 45 -13.06 14.05 -13.78
CA ALA A 45 -13.59 13.57 -12.49
C ALA A 45 -12.85 12.33 -11.94
N GLU A 46 -12.61 11.34 -12.80
CA GLU A 46 -11.92 10.09 -12.44
C GLU A 46 -10.46 10.35 -12.04
N GLY A 47 -9.78 11.27 -12.72
CA GLY A 47 -8.41 11.65 -12.38
C GLY A 47 -8.33 12.39 -11.05
N ARG A 48 -9.27 13.31 -10.79
CA ARG A 48 -9.36 14.00 -9.49
C ARG A 48 -9.64 13.03 -8.34
N ALA A 49 -10.52 12.05 -8.54
CA ALA A 49 -10.81 11.03 -7.52
C ALA A 49 -9.56 10.19 -7.18
N ALA A 50 -8.79 9.76 -8.18
CA ALA A 50 -7.53 9.05 -7.95
C ALA A 50 -6.47 9.93 -7.27
N HIS A 51 -6.38 11.20 -7.65
CA HIS A 51 -5.48 12.17 -7.02
C HIS A 51 -5.81 12.39 -5.54
N GLU A 52 -7.10 12.53 -5.20
CA GLU A 52 -7.56 12.68 -3.82
C GLU A 52 -7.15 11.49 -2.94
N GLY A 53 -7.28 10.26 -3.47
CA GLY A 53 -6.83 9.04 -2.80
C GLY A 53 -5.32 9.02 -2.54
N LEU A 54 -4.51 9.40 -3.55
CA LEU A 54 -3.06 9.51 -3.41
C LEU A 54 -2.64 10.55 -2.36
N GLU A 55 -3.31 11.71 -2.35
CA GLU A 55 -3.02 12.76 -1.39
C GLU A 55 -3.47 12.40 0.04
N GLN A 56 -4.54 11.61 0.19
CA GLN A 56 -4.92 11.05 1.49
C GLN A 56 -3.86 10.07 1.99
N ALA A 57 -3.42 9.14 1.16
CA ALA A 57 -2.34 8.21 1.51
C ALA A 57 -1.06 8.96 1.92
N ARG A 58 -0.73 10.06 1.23
CA ARG A 58 0.42 10.92 1.58
C ARG A 58 0.27 11.53 2.98
N ARG A 59 -0.93 12.01 3.33
CA ARG A 59 -1.22 12.56 4.67
C ARG A 59 -1.13 11.49 5.74
N ASP A 60 -1.63 10.28 5.47
CA ASP A 60 -1.63 9.18 6.43
C ASP A 60 -0.20 8.71 6.74
N VAL A 61 0.64 8.56 5.71
CA VAL A 61 2.07 8.23 5.87
C VAL A 61 2.81 9.34 6.64
N ALA A 62 2.56 10.60 6.28
CA ALA A 62 3.15 11.73 7.00
C ALA A 62 2.75 11.77 8.48
N GLY A 63 1.47 11.46 8.78
CA GLY A 63 0.97 11.35 10.15
C GLY A 63 1.64 10.23 10.95
N ALA A 64 1.84 9.06 10.31
CA ALA A 64 2.55 7.93 10.93
C ALA A 64 4.04 8.22 11.20
N LEU A 65 4.68 9.03 10.35
CA LEU A 65 6.09 9.40 10.47
C LEU A 65 6.35 10.69 11.24
N GLY A 66 5.30 11.47 11.55
CA GLY A 66 5.44 12.76 12.25
C GLY A 66 6.08 13.87 11.41
N CYS A 67 5.89 13.87 10.08
CA CYS A 67 6.42 14.88 9.16
C CYS A 67 5.31 15.60 8.37
N ARG A 68 5.68 16.55 7.49
CA ARG A 68 4.71 17.22 6.62
C ARG A 68 4.46 16.36 5.39
N ALA A 69 3.21 16.34 4.90
CA ALA A 69 2.86 15.59 3.69
C ALA A 69 3.77 15.90 2.48
N LYS A 70 4.20 17.16 2.32
CA LYS A 70 5.13 17.59 1.24
C LYS A 70 6.54 16.98 1.32
N GLU A 71 6.90 16.34 2.44
CA GLU A 71 8.18 15.66 2.64
C GLU A 71 8.11 14.19 2.21
N ILE A 72 6.91 13.68 1.90
CA ILE A 72 6.72 12.30 1.46
C ILE A 72 6.86 12.22 -0.07
N VAL A 73 7.76 11.35 -0.52
CA VAL A 73 7.88 10.90 -1.91
C VAL A 73 7.56 9.40 -1.95
N PHE A 74 6.61 9.01 -2.78
CA PHE A 74 6.30 7.60 -3.00
C PHE A 74 7.28 7.02 -4.02
N THR A 75 7.90 5.89 -3.68
CA THR A 75 8.79 5.09 -4.53
C THR A 75 8.20 3.68 -4.66
N SER A 76 8.81 2.83 -5.48
CA SER A 76 8.40 1.42 -5.61
C SER A 76 8.76 0.56 -4.38
N GLY A 77 9.66 1.01 -3.51
CA GLY A 77 10.05 0.29 -2.30
C GLY A 77 11.34 0.80 -1.66
N GLY A 78 11.77 0.12 -0.58
CA GLY A 78 12.92 0.52 0.23
C GLY A 78 14.23 0.64 -0.56
N THR A 79 14.53 -0.32 -1.43
CA THR A 79 15.74 -0.28 -2.26
C THR A 79 15.82 0.97 -3.14
N GLU A 80 14.71 1.39 -3.76
CA GLU A 80 14.69 2.61 -4.57
C GLU A 80 14.87 3.85 -3.69
N SER A 81 14.18 3.90 -2.53
CA SER A 81 14.31 5.01 -1.58
C SER A 81 15.73 5.18 -1.06
N ASP A 82 16.42 4.08 -0.73
CA ASP A 82 17.80 4.12 -0.25
C ASP A 82 18.73 4.68 -1.33
N ASN A 83 18.55 4.26 -2.59
CA ASN A 83 19.35 4.77 -3.70
C ASN A 83 19.04 6.23 -4.04
N LEU A 84 17.80 6.69 -3.84
CA LEU A 84 17.41 8.08 -4.03
C LEU A 84 18.03 9.02 -2.98
N ALA A 85 18.33 8.50 -1.78
CA ALA A 85 18.84 9.30 -0.67
C ALA A 85 20.37 9.52 -0.70
N LEU A 86 21.10 8.71 -1.48
CA LEU A 86 22.56 8.80 -1.66
C LEU A 86 22.93 9.85 -2.71
#